data_AF-A0A7V5YYI8-F1
#
_entry.id   AF-A0A7V5YYI8-F1
#
_cell.length_a   1.000
_cell.length_b   1.000
_cell.length_c   1.000
_cell.angle_alpha   90.00
_cell.angle_beta   90.00
_cell.angle_gamma   90.00
#
_symmetry.space_group_name_H-M   'P 1'
#
loop_
_entity.id
_entity.type
_entity.pdbx_description
1 polymer ?
#
loop_
_entity_poly.entity_id
_entity_poly.type
_entity_poly.pdbx_seq_one_letter_code
_entity_poly.pdbx_strand_id
1 'polypeptide(L)'
;MSIDRLAEAMEQFVNSEDWDEARRIVEANPELLSDQALQLLSENIADYRTTRRDDVAEYLEEHRALLERSRQVGIARAFQEAEAHARETLEARRKQMDALRPAQPTPLQATVWQLLDADSPEKVDQVLSQHPELTRDQAALEYLDSLIQQAQASHAEEAVRYLREYHELLRTFYELPPVMRALQEFMSVPTWSESAQVLKNNPSLMSAEAISVMENLIQEARRQNDEPTAHALEAYKRLLERSREVGPDKAVQEILEAEEEPIVP
;
A
#
# COMPACT_ATOMS: atom_id res chain seq x y z
N MET A 1 10.78 -19.69 -30.58
CA MET A 1 10.16 -19.42 -29.26
C MET A 1 9.88 -17.92 -29.21
N SER A 2 8.66 -17.49 -28.91
CA SER A 2 8.38 -16.04 -28.82
C SER A 2 8.79 -15.52 -27.45
N ILE A 3 9.40 -14.34 -27.42
CA ILE A 3 9.77 -13.61 -26.19
C ILE A 3 8.52 -13.37 -25.32
N ASP A 4 7.37 -13.18 -25.96
CA ASP A 4 6.09 -12.91 -25.31
C ASP A 4 5.66 -14.02 -24.33
N ARG A 5 5.92 -15.30 -24.66
CA ARG A 5 5.58 -16.42 -23.75
C ARG A 5 6.45 -16.46 -22.50
N LEU A 6 7.74 -16.15 -22.62
CA LEU A 6 8.64 -16.14 -21.48
C LEU A 6 8.30 -14.99 -20.52
N ALA A 7 7.98 -13.82 -21.07
CA ALA A 7 7.55 -12.67 -20.28
C ALA A 7 6.28 -12.97 -19.50
N GLU A 8 5.26 -13.55 -20.16
CA GLU A 8 4.00 -13.93 -19.51
C GLU A 8 4.20 -14.98 -18.40
N ALA A 9 4.97 -16.04 -18.66
CA ALA A 9 5.25 -17.05 -17.64
C ALA A 9 6.01 -16.47 -16.43
N MET A 10 6.89 -15.50 -16.67
CA MET A 10 7.67 -14.86 -15.62
C MET A 10 6.81 -13.90 -14.78
N GLU A 11 5.91 -13.16 -15.43
CA GLU A 11 4.92 -12.32 -14.74
C GLU A 11 4.00 -13.17 -13.86
N GLN A 12 3.50 -14.31 -14.37
CA GLN A 12 2.69 -15.24 -13.59
C GLN A 12 3.47 -15.80 -12.39
N PHE A 13 4.73 -16.21 -12.60
CA PHE A 13 5.56 -16.77 -11.54
C PHE A 13 5.86 -15.75 -10.43
N VAL A 14 6.21 -14.53 -10.81
CA VAL A 14 6.53 -13.47 -9.84
C VAL A 14 5.29 -13.02 -9.08
N ASN A 15 4.10 -13.01 -9.70
CA ASN A 15 2.86 -12.55 -9.07
C ASN A 15 2.01 -13.67 -8.47
N SER A 16 2.55 -14.88 -8.29
CA SER A 16 1.81 -16.01 -7.71
C SER A 16 1.33 -15.70 -6.29
N GLU A 17 0.14 -16.17 -5.94
CA GLU A 17 -0.45 -15.94 -4.61
C GLU A 17 0.25 -16.73 -3.52
N ASP A 18 0.76 -17.92 -3.84
CA ASP A 18 1.46 -18.80 -2.91
C ASP A 18 2.56 -19.65 -3.58
N TRP A 19 3.36 -20.31 -2.73
CA TRP A 19 4.47 -21.16 -3.18
C TRP A 19 4.02 -22.39 -3.97
N ASP A 20 2.80 -22.91 -3.76
CA ASP A 20 2.27 -24.05 -4.49
C ASP A 20 1.83 -23.66 -5.91
N GLU A 21 1.27 -22.47 -6.09
CA GLU A 21 0.99 -21.86 -7.38
C GLU A 21 2.28 -21.55 -8.14
N ALA A 22 3.23 -20.84 -7.51
CA ALA A 22 4.54 -20.58 -8.09
C ALA A 22 5.21 -21.87 -8.59
N ARG A 23 5.15 -22.94 -7.79
CA ARG A 23 5.71 -24.24 -8.15
C ARG A 23 5.04 -24.81 -9.39
N ARG A 24 3.70 -24.81 -9.45
CA ARG A 24 2.95 -25.29 -10.61
C ARG A 24 3.28 -24.51 -11.87
N ILE A 25 3.48 -23.19 -11.76
CA ILE A 25 3.88 -22.34 -12.88
C ILE A 25 5.27 -22.74 -13.40
N VAL A 26 6.25 -22.95 -12.51
CA VAL A 26 7.60 -23.39 -12.90
C VAL A 26 7.60 -24.80 -13.52
N GLU A 27 6.78 -25.72 -12.97
CA GLU A 27 6.62 -27.07 -13.53
C GLU A 27 5.97 -27.06 -14.92
N ALA A 28 5.03 -26.15 -15.16
CA ALA A 28 4.33 -26.00 -16.44
C ALA A 28 5.17 -25.24 -17.50
N ASN A 29 6.08 -24.36 -17.06
CA ASN A 29 6.86 -23.47 -17.92
C ASN A 29 8.38 -23.67 -17.69
N PRO A 30 8.97 -24.77 -18.17
CA PRO A 30 10.40 -25.08 -17.95
C PRO A 30 11.35 -24.02 -18.55
N GLU A 31 10.88 -23.18 -19.47
CA GLU A 31 11.61 -22.01 -19.98
C GLU A 31 12.02 -21.02 -18.89
N LEU A 32 11.32 -20.98 -17.75
CA LEU A 32 11.68 -20.17 -16.58
C LEU A 32 13.01 -20.59 -15.96
N LEU A 33 13.45 -21.84 -16.20
CA LEU A 33 14.74 -22.34 -15.73
C LEU A 33 15.88 -22.14 -16.74
N SER A 34 15.61 -21.42 -17.84
CA SER A 34 16.61 -21.14 -18.86
C SER A 34 17.59 -20.04 -18.43
N ASP A 35 18.78 -20.02 -19.02
CA ASP A 35 19.74 -18.93 -18.81
C ASP A 35 19.17 -17.57 -19.26
N GLN A 36 18.29 -17.57 -20.28
CA GLN A 36 17.61 -16.37 -20.76
C GLN A 36 16.67 -15.79 -19.71
N ALA A 37 15.88 -16.62 -19.01
CA ALA A 37 14.98 -16.18 -17.95
C ALA A 37 15.75 -15.56 -16.78
N LEU A 38 16.82 -16.22 -16.34
CA LEU A 38 17.66 -15.74 -15.24
C LEU A 38 18.43 -14.46 -15.61
N GLN A 39 18.86 -14.33 -16.86
CA GLN A 39 19.48 -13.11 -17.37
C GLN A 39 18.48 -11.95 -17.36
N LEU A 40 17.25 -12.18 -17.82
CA LEU A 40 16.20 -11.16 -17.82
C LEU A 40 15.84 -10.69 -16.40
N LEU A 41 15.75 -11.62 -15.44
CA LEU A 41 15.60 -11.25 -14.01
C LEU A 41 16.78 -10.42 -13.51
N SER A 42 18.01 -10.81 -13.87
CA SER A 42 19.22 -10.11 -13.44
C SER A 42 19.29 -8.67 -13.99
N GLU A 43 18.85 -8.46 -15.23
CA GLU A 43 18.72 -7.14 -15.84
C GLU A 43 17.65 -6.30 -15.15
N ASN A 44 16.45 -6.85 -14.92
CA ASN A 44 15.39 -6.16 -14.19
C ASN A 44 15.80 -5.76 -12.76
N ILE A 45 16.50 -6.65 -12.04
CA ILE A 45 17.03 -6.36 -10.69
C ILE A 45 18.01 -5.19 -10.75
N ALA A 46 18.91 -5.15 -11.73
CA ALA A 46 19.87 -4.06 -11.89
C ALA A 46 19.18 -2.72 -12.23
N ASP A 47 18.13 -2.75 -13.06
CA ASP A 47 17.35 -1.57 -13.42
C ASP A 47 16.57 -1.02 -12.21
N TYR A 48 15.96 -1.89 -11.40
CA TYR A 48 15.27 -1.47 -10.17
C TYR A 48 16.22 -0.87 -9.14
N ARG A 49 17.42 -1.45 -8.96
CA ARG A 49 18.47 -0.84 -8.12
C ARG A 49 18.90 0.53 -8.64
N THR A 50 19.05 0.69 -9.95
CA THR A 50 19.41 1.97 -10.56
C THR A 50 18.35 3.05 -10.32
N THR A 51 17.08 2.65 -10.27
CA THR A 51 15.94 3.53 -9.96
C THR A 51 15.62 3.64 -8.47
N ARG A 52 16.48 3.09 -7.58
CA ARG A 52 16.34 3.08 -6.11
C ARG A 52 15.05 2.42 -5.62
N ARG A 53 14.60 1.39 -6.34
CA ARG A 53 13.49 0.50 -5.98
C ARG A 53 14.07 -0.79 -5.40
N ASP A 54 14.81 -0.65 -4.30
CA ASP A 54 15.58 -1.74 -3.70
C ASP A 54 14.67 -2.85 -3.15
N ASP A 55 13.48 -2.49 -2.68
CA ASP A 55 12.41 -3.41 -2.27
C ASP A 55 11.99 -4.37 -3.40
N VAL A 56 11.73 -3.82 -4.59
CA VAL A 56 11.37 -4.63 -5.77
C VAL A 56 12.56 -5.47 -6.23
N ALA A 57 13.78 -4.94 -6.13
CA ALA A 57 14.98 -5.68 -6.48
C ALA A 57 15.23 -6.88 -5.56
N GLU A 58 15.10 -6.70 -4.23
CA GLU A 58 15.21 -7.79 -3.25
C GLU A 58 14.16 -8.87 -3.48
N TYR A 59 12.91 -8.47 -3.72
CA TYR A 59 11.82 -9.39 -4.05
C TYR A 59 12.12 -10.25 -5.29
N LEU A 60 12.62 -9.64 -6.37
CA LEU A 60 13.00 -10.37 -7.58
C LEU A 60 14.24 -11.25 -7.38
N GLU A 61 15.16 -10.86 -6.50
CA GLU A 61 16.32 -11.67 -6.15
C GLU A 61 15.94 -12.99 -5.48
N GLU A 62 14.94 -12.98 -4.58
CA GLU A 62 14.41 -14.20 -3.97
C GLU A 62 13.84 -15.16 -5.02
N HIS A 63 13.04 -14.64 -5.96
CA HIS A 63 12.45 -15.40 -7.06
C HIS A 63 13.53 -15.97 -8.00
N ARG A 64 14.54 -15.16 -8.35
CA ARG A 64 15.68 -15.60 -9.16
C ARG A 64 16.48 -16.69 -8.45
N ALA A 65 16.77 -16.52 -7.17
CA ALA A 65 17.50 -17.49 -6.37
C ALA A 65 16.76 -18.84 -6.31
N LEU A 66 15.43 -18.81 -6.20
CA LEU A 66 14.60 -20.02 -6.24
C LEU A 66 14.67 -20.75 -7.60
N LEU A 67 14.64 -20.02 -8.72
CA LEU A 67 14.80 -20.62 -10.05
C LEU A 67 16.20 -21.20 -10.25
N GLU A 68 17.26 -20.49 -9.82
CA GLU A 68 18.62 -21.02 -9.83
C GLU A 68 18.75 -22.28 -8.97
N ARG A 69 18.14 -22.26 -7.78
CA ARG A 69 18.14 -23.42 -6.88
C ARG A 69 17.39 -24.59 -7.50
N SER A 70 16.27 -24.33 -8.16
CA SER A 70 15.48 -25.33 -8.89
C SER A 70 16.30 -26.02 -9.98
N ARG A 71 17.21 -25.31 -10.66
CA ARG A 71 18.15 -25.92 -11.62
C ARG A 71 19.16 -26.85 -10.96
N GLN A 72 19.61 -26.52 -9.75
CA GLN A 72 20.66 -27.25 -9.05
C GLN A 72 20.15 -28.53 -8.39
N VAL A 73 18.97 -28.46 -7.75
CA VAL A 73 18.47 -29.54 -6.88
C VAL A 73 17.10 -30.09 -7.31
N GLY A 74 16.52 -29.56 -8.38
CA GLY A 74 15.18 -29.87 -8.86
C GLY A 74 14.10 -28.99 -8.21
N ILE A 75 13.01 -28.75 -8.96
CA ILE A 75 11.91 -27.83 -8.58
C ILE A 75 11.33 -28.20 -7.21
N ALA A 76 10.84 -29.42 -7.03
CA ALA A 76 10.17 -29.83 -5.79
C ALA A 76 11.03 -29.60 -4.53
N ARG A 77 12.33 -29.89 -4.61
CA ARG A 77 13.25 -29.71 -3.49
C ARG A 77 13.56 -28.24 -3.24
N ALA A 78 13.75 -27.44 -4.28
CA ALA A 78 14.03 -26.02 -4.13
C ALA A 78 12.88 -25.26 -3.46
N PHE A 79 11.64 -25.58 -3.84
CA PHE A 79 10.44 -25.01 -3.21
C PHE A 79 10.27 -25.47 -1.75
N GLN A 80 10.55 -26.73 -1.44
CA GLN A 80 10.55 -27.20 -0.06
C GLN A 80 11.60 -26.47 0.80
N GLU A 81 12.79 -26.21 0.25
CA GLU A 81 13.84 -25.43 0.92
C GLU A 81 13.40 -23.97 1.13
N ALA A 82 12.74 -23.36 0.14
CA ALA A 82 12.21 -21.99 0.24
C ALA A 82 11.09 -21.86 1.28
N GLU A 83 10.13 -22.78 1.30
CA GLU A 83 9.06 -22.80 2.32
C GLU A 83 9.59 -23.02 3.74
N ALA A 84 10.62 -23.87 3.89
CA ALA A 84 11.29 -24.06 5.18
C ALA A 84 11.96 -22.76 5.63
N HIS A 85 12.72 -22.13 4.74
CA HIS A 85 13.37 -20.85 5.01
C HIS A 85 12.36 -19.75 5.36
N ALA A 86 11.29 -19.60 4.58
CA ALA A 86 10.24 -18.60 4.86
C ALA A 86 9.60 -18.78 6.23
N ARG A 87 9.38 -20.03 6.67
CA ARG A 87 8.88 -20.33 8.02
C ARG A 87 9.89 -19.97 9.10
N GLU A 88 11.17 -20.28 8.90
CA GLU A 88 12.24 -19.93 9.83
C GLU A 88 12.38 -18.41 9.96
N THR A 89 12.35 -17.67 8.85
CA THR A 89 12.34 -16.20 8.81
C THR A 89 11.14 -15.64 9.57
N LEU A 90 9.94 -16.16 9.33
CA LEU A 90 8.73 -15.71 10.03
C LEU A 90 8.80 -15.96 11.54
N GLU A 91 9.32 -17.12 11.95
CA GLU A 91 9.48 -17.45 13.37
C GLU A 91 10.55 -16.56 14.03
N ALA A 92 11.68 -16.33 13.34
CA ALA A 92 12.74 -15.43 13.80
C ALA A 92 12.20 -14.00 13.96
N ARG A 93 11.48 -13.49 12.95
CA ARG A 93 10.80 -12.19 12.99
C ARG A 93 9.87 -12.10 14.20
N ARG A 94 8.99 -13.09 14.40
CA ARG A 94 8.07 -13.11 15.53
C ARG A 94 8.82 -13.02 16.87
N LYS A 95 9.83 -13.87 17.08
CA LYS A 95 10.63 -13.86 18.33
C LYS A 95 11.33 -12.52 18.56
N GLN A 96 11.89 -11.93 17.51
CA GLN A 96 12.56 -10.65 17.57
C GLN A 96 11.58 -9.51 17.88
N MET A 97 10.42 -9.48 17.22
CA MET A 97 9.36 -8.51 17.48
C MET A 97 8.81 -8.61 18.91
N ASP A 98 8.57 -9.83 19.40
CA ASP A 98 8.10 -10.06 20.78
C ASP A 98 9.11 -9.55 21.82
N ALA A 99 10.41 -9.67 21.54
CA ALA A 99 11.46 -9.16 22.43
C ALA A 99 11.51 -7.63 22.50
N LEU A 100 11.04 -6.93 21.46
CA LEU A 100 10.97 -5.46 21.41
C LEU A 100 9.68 -4.92 22.04
N ARG A 101 8.68 -5.77 22.27
CA ARG A 101 7.38 -5.33 22.79
C ARG A 101 7.53 -4.80 24.22
N PRO A 102 7.11 -3.55 24.51
CA PRO A 102 7.18 -3.00 25.86
C PRO A 102 6.22 -3.74 26.79
N ALA A 103 6.63 -3.98 28.03
CA ALA A 103 5.79 -4.65 29.03
C ALA A 103 4.53 -3.83 29.40
N GLN A 104 4.61 -2.50 29.28
CA GLN A 104 3.51 -1.57 29.56
C GLN A 104 3.48 -0.51 28.46
N PRO A 105 2.81 -0.77 27.32
CA PRO A 105 2.72 0.20 26.24
C PRO A 105 1.87 1.41 26.66
N THR A 106 2.27 2.59 26.19
CA THR A 106 1.35 3.75 26.18
C THR A 106 0.20 3.51 25.19
N PRO A 107 -0.89 4.30 25.22
CA PRO A 107 -1.98 4.15 24.26
C PRO A 107 -1.52 4.19 22.80
N LEU A 108 -0.68 5.16 22.43
CA LEU A 108 -0.11 5.26 21.07
C LEU A 108 0.71 4.01 20.70
N GLN A 109 1.56 3.54 21.63
CA GLN A 109 2.38 2.36 21.39
C GLN A 109 1.50 1.12 21.19
N ALA A 110 0.45 0.95 21.99
CA ALA A 110 -0.49 -0.17 21.84
C ALA A 110 -1.13 -0.17 20.45
N THR A 111 -1.51 0.99 19.94
CA THR A 111 -2.05 1.16 18.60
C THR A 111 -1.03 0.84 17.49
N VAL A 112 0.23 1.28 17.64
CA VAL A 112 1.31 0.90 16.71
C VAL A 112 1.52 -0.62 16.72
N TRP A 113 1.48 -1.27 17.89
CA TRP A 113 1.58 -2.73 17.98
C TRP A 113 0.38 -3.44 17.36
N GLN A 114 -0.82 -2.87 17.45
CA GLN A 114 -2.00 -3.40 16.75
C GLN A 114 -1.83 -3.34 15.22
N LEU A 115 -1.21 -2.28 14.70
CA LEU A 115 -0.84 -2.18 13.29
C LEU A 115 0.22 -3.24 12.91
N LEU A 116 1.28 -3.38 13.71
CA LEU A 116 2.35 -4.35 13.45
C LEU A 116 1.89 -5.82 13.57
N ASP A 117 0.85 -6.08 14.36
CA ASP A 117 0.22 -7.40 14.52
C ASP A 117 -0.80 -7.71 13.41
N ALA A 118 -1.10 -6.77 12.51
CA ALA A 118 -1.98 -7.00 11.38
C ALA A 118 -1.34 -8.01 10.40
N ASP A 119 -2.05 -9.10 10.15
CA ASP A 119 -1.59 -10.22 9.31
C ASP A 119 -2.18 -10.19 7.89
N SER A 120 -2.95 -9.14 7.56
CA SER A 120 -3.53 -8.95 6.24
C SER A 120 -3.68 -7.45 5.89
N PRO A 121 -3.69 -7.10 4.60
CA PRO A 121 -3.93 -5.73 4.15
C PRO A 121 -5.23 -5.12 4.67
N GLU A 122 -6.31 -5.90 4.72
CA GLU A 122 -7.61 -5.43 5.21
C GLU A 122 -7.57 -5.06 6.69
N LYS A 123 -6.80 -5.81 7.50
CA LYS A 123 -6.59 -5.47 8.90
C LYS A 123 -5.72 -4.23 9.06
N VAL A 124 -4.70 -4.06 8.21
CA VAL A 124 -3.90 -2.83 8.17
C VAL A 124 -4.82 -1.62 7.91
N ASP A 125 -5.63 -1.68 6.86
CA ASP A 125 -6.58 -0.61 6.52
C ASP A 125 -7.58 -0.33 7.64
N GLN A 126 -8.09 -1.39 8.26
CA GLN A 126 -8.99 -1.28 9.41
C GLN A 126 -8.34 -0.54 10.57
N VAL A 127 -7.11 -0.89 10.94
CA VAL A 127 -6.37 -0.25 12.04
C VAL A 127 -6.10 1.22 11.71
N LEU A 128 -5.62 1.52 10.50
CA LEU A 128 -5.36 2.90 10.07
C LEU A 128 -6.63 3.76 10.06
N SER A 129 -7.77 3.18 9.69
CA SER A 129 -9.07 3.87 9.69
C SER A 129 -9.59 4.13 11.10
N GLN A 130 -9.39 3.18 12.02
CA GLN A 130 -9.83 3.32 13.42
C GLN A 130 -8.91 4.24 14.23
N HIS A 131 -7.66 4.39 13.81
CA HIS A 131 -6.62 5.11 14.52
C HIS A 131 -5.93 6.15 13.63
N PRO A 132 -6.65 7.23 13.27
CA PRO A 132 -6.10 8.28 12.42
C PRO A 132 -4.88 8.98 13.05
N GLU A 133 -4.67 8.87 14.36
CA GLU A 133 -3.46 9.34 15.04
C GLU A 133 -2.17 8.70 14.49
N LEU A 134 -2.21 7.47 13.99
CA LEU A 134 -1.04 6.78 13.42
C LEU A 134 -0.50 7.46 12.16
N THR A 135 -1.37 8.09 11.38
CA THR A 135 -1.01 8.75 10.11
C THR A 135 -0.93 10.27 10.25
N ARG A 136 -1.47 10.83 11.34
CA ARG A 136 -1.51 12.27 11.60
C ARG A 136 -0.40 12.76 12.52
N ASP A 137 0.02 11.93 13.48
CA ASP A 137 1.00 12.30 14.50
C ASP A 137 2.38 11.74 14.13
N GLN A 138 3.37 12.63 14.12
CA GLN A 138 4.78 12.27 13.93
C GLN A 138 5.26 11.31 15.04
N ALA A 139 4.63 11.31 16.22
CA ALA A 139 4.97 10.43 17.33
C ALA A 139 4.91 8.94 16.98
N ALA A 140 4.05 8.53 16.03
CA ALA A 140 4.00 7.13 15.56
C ALA A 140 5.28 6.76 14.77
N LEU A 141 5.73 7.65 13.89
CA LEU A 141 6.98 7.48 13.14
C LEU A 141 8.20 7.50 14.06
N GLU A 142 8.25 8.44 15.01
CA GLU A 142 9.33 8.52 16.00
C GLU A 142 9.39 7.25 16.88
N TYR A 143 8.23 6.67 17.21
CA TYR A 143 8.20 5.41 17.93
C TYR A 143 8.73 4.25 17.09
N LEU A 144 8.35 4.14 15.80
CA LEU A 144 8.91 3.15 14.89
C LEU A 144 10.43 3.33 14.70
N ASP A 145 10.93 4.56 14.58
CA ASP A 145 12.37 4.85 14.55
C ASP A 145 13.07 4.32 15.81
N SER A 146 12.47 4.54 16.98
CA SER A 146 13.02 4.03 18.24
C SER A 146 13.05 2.50 18.30
N LEU A 147 12.05 1.83 17.72
CA LEU A 147 12.02 0.36 17.61
C LEU A 147 13.07 -0.14 16.63
N ILE A 148 13.25 0.53 15.49
CA ILE A 148 14.30 0.19 14.50
C ILE A 148 15.68 0.30 15.14
N GLN A 149 15.95 1.37 15.89
CA GLN A 149 17.22 1.55 16.59
C GLN A 149 17.46 0.46 17.66
N GLN A 150 16.43 0.10 18.42
CA GLN A 150 16.50 -0.99 19.41
C GLN A 150 16.75 -2.34 18.73
N ALA A 151 16.04 -2.63 17.65
CA ALA A 151 16.21 -3.84 16.86
C ALA A 151 17.65 -3.94 16.32
N GLN A 152 18.19 -2.85 15.76
CA GLN A 152 19.58 -2.77 15.30
C GLN A 152 20.58 -3.03 16.44
N ALA A 153 20.39 -2.40 17.60
CA ALA A 153 21.27 -2.59 18.75
C ALA A 153 21.25 -4.03 19.30
N SER A 154 20.15 -4.74 19.11
CA SER A 154 19.99 -6.15 19.50
C SER A 154 20.36 -7.15 18.38
N HIS A 155 20.85 -6.67 17.23
CA HIS A 155 21.12 -7.48 16.03
C HIS A 155 19.90 -8.29 15.55
N ALA A 156 18.70 -7.72 15.71
CA ALA A 156 17.44 -8.33 15.28
C ALA A 156 17.13 -7.97 13.82
N GLU A 157 17.85 -8.58 12.87
CA GLU A 157 17.81 -8.21 11.45
C GLU A 157 16.41 -8.31 10.81
N GLU A 158 15.64 -9.36 11.11
CA GLU A 158 14.30 -9.56 10.55
C GLU A 158 13.28 -8.56 11.12
N ALA A 159 13.41 -8.22 12.41
CA ALA A 159 12.62 -7.13 12.99
C ALA A 159 12.97 -5.77 12.36
N VAL A 160 14.25 -5.50 12.08
CA VAL A 160 14.66 -4.25 11.40
C VAL A 160 14.02 -4.15 10.01
N ARG A 161 14.06 -5.23 9.21
CA ARG A 161 13.43 -5.23 7.87
C ARG A 161 11.93 -4.95 7.97
N TYR A 162 11.24 -5.71 8.83
CA TYR A 162 9.81 -5.58 9.04
C TYR A 162 9.36 -4.19 9.53
N LEU A 163 10.08 -3.63 10.51
CA LEU A 163 9.77 -2.30 11.05
C LEU A 163 9.98 -1.19 10.01
N ARG A 164 10.95 -1.34 9.11
CA ARG A 164 11.17 -0.38 8.02
C ARG A 164 10.02 -0.38 7.02
N GLU A 165 9.49 -1.54 6.66
CA GLU A 165 8.32 -1.63 5.77
C GLU A 165 7.13 -0.83 6.33
N TYR A 166 6.81 -1.03 7.60
CA TYR A 166 5.74 -0.30 8.28
C TYR A 166 6.05 1.19 8.50
N HIS A 167 7.33 1.52 8.72
CA HIS A 167 7.76 2.92 8.78
C HIS A 167 7.55 3.61 7.44
N GLU A 168 7.93 2.99 6.33
CA GLU A 168 7.73 3.52 4.98
C GLU A 168 6.24 3.64 4.61
N LEU A 169 5.43 2.66 5.01
CA LEU A 169 3.97 2.71 4.89
C LEU A 169 3.42 3.97 5.59
N LEU A 170 3.69 4.12 6.89
CA LEU A 170 3.18 5.27 7.65
C LEU A 170 3.77 6.58 7.16
N ARG A 171 5.04 6.60 6.75
CA ARG A 171 5.70 7.77 6.18
C ARG A 171 4.99 8.22 4.91
N THR A 172 4.60 7.29 4.05
CA THR A 172 3.81 7.59 2.84
C THR A 172 2.49 8.28 3.22
N PHE A 173 1.77 7.80 4.23
CA PHE A 173 0.55 8.45 4.71
C PHE A 173 0.78 9.80 5.41
N TYR A 174 1.92 9.94 6.09
CA TYR A 174 2.29 11.17 6.78
C TYR A 174 2.74 12.26 5.78
N GLU A 175 3.52 11.88 4.78
CA GLU A 175 4.04 12.72 3.69
C GLU A 175 2.98 13.03 2.62
N LEU A 176 1.80 12.37 2.64
CA LEU A 176 0.67 12.80 1.82
C LEU A 176 0.40 14.28 2.09
N PRO A 177 0.39 15.14 1.05
CA PRO A 177 0.10 16.56 1.20
C PRO A 177 -1.16 16.75 2.06
N PRO A 178 -1.19 17.67 3.04
CA PRO A 178 -2.35 17.86 3.92
C PRO A 178 -3.69 17.97 3.18
N VAL A 179 -3.65 18.47 1.94
CA VAL A 179 -4.79 18.54 1.03
C VAL A 179 -5.34 17.17 0.62
N MET A 180 -4.48 16.18 0.31
CA MET A 180 -4.89 14.82 -0.04
C MET A 180 -5.58 14.11 1.13
N ARG A 181 -5.05 14.30 2.35
CA ARG A 181 -5.64 13.74 3.56
C ARG A 181 -7.03 14.32 3.84
N ALA A 182 -7.15 15.64 3.75
CA ALA A 182 -8.44 16.29 3.93
C ALA A 182 -9.44 15.86 2.84
N LEU A 183 -8.98 15.62 1.61
CA LEU A 183 -9.84 15.13 0.52
C LEU A 183 -10.35 13.71 0.80
N GLN A 184 -9.50 12.82 1.32
CA GLN A 184 -9.92 11.47 1.72
C GLN A 184 -10.98 11.50 2.83
N GLU A 185 -10.79 12.32 3.86
CA GLU A 185 -11.79 12.51 4.93
C GLU A 185 -13.11 13.08 4.38
N PHE A 186 -13.03 13.99 3.41
CA PHE A 186 -14.19 14.59 2.77
C PHE A 186 -14.97 13.60 1.87
N MET A 187 -14.28 12.64 1.25
CA MET A 187 -14.90 11.63 0.38
C MET A 187 -15.38 10.38 1.13
N SER A 188 -14.92 10.16 2.37
CA SER A 188 -15.29 8.98 3.16
C SER A 188 -16.57 9.16 3.98
N VAL A 189 -17.05 10.38 4.15
CA VAL A 189 -18.30 10.64 4.87
C VAL A 189 -19.53 10.21 4.06
N PRO A 190 -20.50 9.53 4.69
CA PRO A 190 -21.64 8.92 3.99
C PRO A 190 -22.70 9.91 3.50
N THR A 191 -22.66 11.19 3.93
CA THR A 191 -23.70 12.16 3.61
C THR A 191 -23.14 13.53 3.26
N TRP A 192 -23.82 14.24 2.35
CA TRP A 192 -23.46 15.61 2.00
C TRP A 192 -23.48 16.57 3.21
N SER A 193 -24.36 16.35 4.18
CA SER A 193 -24.40 17.15 5.41
C SER A 193 -23.14 16.97 6.27
N GLU A 194 -22.56 15.77 6.32
CA GLU A 194 -21.30 15.52 7.00
C GLU A 194 -20.12 16.10 6.21
N SER A 195 -20.18 16.08 4.87
CA SER A 195 -19.20 16.72 4.00
C SER A 195 -19.10 18.23 4.28
N ALA A 196 -20.21 18.93 4.54
CA ALA A 196 -20.18 20.34 4.95
C ALA A 196 -19.39 20.57 6.25
N GLN A 197 -19.51 19.65 7.21
CA GLN A 197 -18.78 19.75 8.48
C GLN A 197 -17.28 19.53 8.28
N VAL A 198 -16.90 18.58 7.43
CA VAL A 198 -15.49 18.36 7.06
C VAL A 198 -14.91 19.60 6.38
N LEU A 199 -15.65 20.26 5.48
CA LEU A 199 -15.21 21.49 4.80
C LEU A 199 -15.03 22.68 5.76
N LYS A 200 -15.90 22.82 6.77
CA LYS A 200 -15.73 23.83 7.81
C LYS A 200 -14.47 23.61 8.63
N ASN A 201 -14.16 22.35 8.93
CA ASN A 201 -12.99 21.96 9.72
C ASN A 201 -11.69 22.01 8.89
N ASN A 202 -11.78 21.94 7.56
CA ASN A 202 -10.64 21.92 6.65
C ASN A 202 -10.78 22.94 5.51
N PRO A 203 -10.63 24.27 5.76
CA PRO A 203 -10.78 25.28 4.71
C PRO A 203 -9.82 25.13 3.53
N SER A 204 -8.69 24.44 3.71
CA SER A 204 -7.74 24.10 2.64
C SER A 204 -8.34 23.24 1.54
N LEU A 205 -9.44 22.52 1.79
CA LEU A 205 -10.18 21.75 0.78
C LEU A 205 -10.83 22.61 -0.30
N MET A 206 -11.11 23.88 0.00
CA MET A 206 -11.67 24.83 -0.97
C MET A 206 -10.57 25.57 -1.74
N SER A 207 -9.30 25.20 -1.56
CA SER A 207 -8.17 25.82 -2.26
C SER A 207 -8.09 25.38 -3.72
N ALA A 208 -7.39 26.19 -4.53
CA ALA A 208 -7.09 25.82 -5.92
C ALA A 208 -6.23 24.54 -6.02
N GLU A 209 -5.40 24.28 -5.00
CA GLU A 209 -4.58 23.06 -4.92
C GLU A 209 -5.47 21.82 -4.75
N ALA A 210 -6.43 21.85 -3.83
CA ALA A 210 -7.38 20.76 -3.63
C ALA A 210 -8.20 20.44 -4.87
N ILE A 211 -8.66 21.48 -5.58
CA ILE A 211 -9.41 21.35 -6.82
C ILE A 211 -8.54 20.72 -7.92
N SER A 212 -7.29 21.17 -8.07
CA SER A 212 -6.34 20.60 -9.05
C SER A 212 -6.04 19.12 -8.77
N VAL A 213 -5.90 18.76 -7.49
CA VAL A 213 -5.74 17.38 -7.07
C VAL A 213 -6.95 16.52 -7.45
N MET A 214 -8.17 17.01 -7.19
CA MET A 214 -9.41 16.32 -7.61
C MET A 214 -9.49 16.14 -9.12
N GLU A 215 -9.06 17.14 -9.90
CA GLU A 215 -9.00 17.02 -11.37
C GLU A 215 -8.06 15.90 -11.81
N ASN A 216 -6.89 15.79 -11.20
CA ASN A 216 -5.95 14.72 -11.51
C ASN A 216 -6.53 13.34 -11.16
N LEU A 217 -7.21 13.20 -10.03
CA LEU A 217 -7.88 11.95 -9.63
C LEU A 217 -8.98 11.55 -10.62
N ILE A 218 -9.79 12.52 -11.09
CA ILE A 218 -10.82 12.28 -12.12
C ILE A 218 -10.19 11.80 -13.43
N GLN A 219 -9.11 12.46 -13.87
CA GLN A 219 -8.41 12.07 -15.10
C GLN A 219 -7.81 10.67 -14.99
N GLU A 220 -7.27 10.31 -13.82
CA GLU A 220 -6.72 8.99 -13.58
C GLU A 220 -7.80 7.91 -13.58
N ALA A 221 -8.94 8.14 -12.92
CA ALA A 221 -10.08 7.22 -12.96
C ALA A 221 -10.57 6.97 -14.39
N ARG A 222 -10.68 8.03 -15.21
CA ARG A 222 -11.02 7.90 -16.64
C ARG A 222 -9.97 7.13 -17.43
N ARG A 223 -8.68 7.35 -17.16
CA ARG A 223 -7.58 6.60 -17.80
C ARG A 223 -7.68 5.09 -17.53
N GLN A 224 -8.18 4.73 -16.36
CA GLN A 224 -8.44 3.34 -15.94
C GLN A 224 -9.81 2.81 -16.41
N ASN A 225 -10.60 3.60 -17.15
CA ASN A 225 -11.99 3.32 -17.54
C ASN A 225 -12.95 3.11 -16.35
N ASP A 226 -12.65 3.69 -15.18
CA ASP A 226 -13.52 3.68 -14.01
C ASP A 226 -14.45 4.90 -14.00
N GLU A 227 -15.43 4.87 -14.90
CA GLU A 227 -16.45 5.94 -15.04
C GLU A 227 -17.30 6.16 -13.78
N PRO A 228 -17.71 5.11 -13.02
CA PRO A 228 -18.40 5.32 -11.74
C PRO A 228 -17.59 6.17 -10.75
N THR A 229 -16.31 5.86 -10.57
CA THR A 229 -15.42 6.63 -9.68
C THR A 229 -15.20 8.05 -10.21
N ALA A 230 -15.00 8.22 -11.52
CA ALA A 230 -14.85 9.55 -12.12
C ALA A 230 -16.09 10.43 -11.87
N HIS A 231 -17.29 9.87 -12.02
CA HIS A 231 -18.54 10.58 -11.77
C HIS A 231 -18.72 10.98 -10.30
N ALA A 232 -18.40 10.07 -9.37
CA ALA A 232 -18.44 10.37 -7.94
C ALA A 232 -17.47 11.51 -7.58
N LEU A 233 -16.23 11.45 -8.07
CA LEU A 233 -15.22 12.50 -7.86
C LEU A 233 -15.63 13.86 -8.44
N GLU A 234 -16.34 13.89 -9.57
CA GLU A 234 -16.89 15.13 -10.13
C GLU A 234 -17.92 15.79 -9.21
N ALA A 235 -18.80 15.00 -8.57
CA ALA A 235 -19.78 15.52 -7.63
C ALA A 235 -19.09 16.18 -6.42
N TYR A 236 -18.09 15.51 -5.85
CA TYR A 236 -17.26 16.07 -4.78
C TYR A 236 -16.53 17.33 -5.22
N LYS A 237 -15.92 17.34 -6.42
CA LYS A 237 -15.24 18.52 -6.97
C LYS A 237 -16.20 19.72 -7.10
N ARG A 238 -17.40 19.51 -7.63
CA ARG A 238 -18.42 20.57 -7.75
C ARG A 238 -18.79 21.14 -6.39
N LEU A 239 -18.92 20.28 -5.37
CA LEU A 239 -19.17 20.73 -4.00
C LEU A 239 -18.01 21.60 -3.48
N LEU A 240 -16.75 21.26 -3.72
CA LEU A 240 -15.59 22.08 -3.32
C LEU A 240 -15.59 23.44 -4.01
N GLU A 241 -15.79 23.45 -5.32
CA GLU A 241 -15.87 24.68 -6.13
C GLU A 241 -17.01 25.57 -5.65
N ARG A 242 -18.18 24.99 -5.40
CA ARG A 242 -19.35 25.76 -4.96
C ARG A 242 -19.21 26.25 -3.53
N SER A 243 -18.66 25.43 -2.64
CA SER A 243 -18.38 25.81 -1.25
C SER A 243 -17.40 26.98 -1.15
N ARG A 244 -16.46 27.08 -2.10
CA ARG A 244 -15.56 28.24 -2.19
C ARG A 244 -16.30 29.55 -2.53
N GLU A 245 -17.38 29.49 -3.31
CA GLU A 245 -18.14 30.66 -3.75
C GLU A 245 -19.19 31.11 -2.73
N VAL A 246 -19.94 30.16 -2.17
CA VAL A 246 -21.13 30.46 -1.36
C VAL A 246 -21.06 29.94 0.07
N GLY A 247 -19.98 29.25 0.44
CA GLY A 247 -19.79 28.60 1.73
C GLY A 247 -20.31 27.16 1.76
N PRO A 248 -19.79 26.28 2.65
CA PRO A 248 -20.12 24.85 2.68
C PRO A 248 -21.61 24.54 2.88
N ASP A 249 -22.27 25.26 3.78
CA ASP A 249 -23.68 24.99 4.11
C ASP A 249 -24.60 25.26 2.93
N LYS A 250 -24.39 26.39 2.26
CA LYS A 250 -25.19 26.77 1.11
C LYS A 250 -24.89 25.91 -0.11
N ALA A 251 -23.64 25.51 -0.30
CA ALA A 251 -23.25 24.63 -1.40
C ALA A 251 -23.87 23.24 -1.28
N VAL A 252 -23.89 22.66 -0.07
CA VAL A 252 -24.57 21.37 0.19
C VAL A 252 -26.07 21.49 0.00
N GLN A 253 -26.68 22.58 0.49
CA GLN A 253 -28.11 22.82 0.27
C GLN A 253 -28.46 22.85 -1.22
N GLU A 254 -27.67 23.55 -2.04
CA GLU A 254 -27.89 23.63 -3.49
C GLU A 254 -27.74 22.26 -4.18
N ILE A 255 -26.85 21.38 -3.69
CA ILE A 255 -26.70 20.02 -4.21
C ILE A 255 -27.90 19.13 -3.82
N LEU A 256 -28.33 19.19 -2.56
CA LEU A 256 -29.49 18.43 -2.08
C LEU A 256 -30.78 18.85 -2.81
N GLU A 257 -30.98 20.15 -3.02
CA GLU A 257 -32.10 20.68 -3.80
C GLU A 257 -32.05 20.24 -5.27
N ALA A 258 -30.85 20.07 -5.85
CA ALA A 258 -30.67 19.57 -7.21
C ALA A 258 -30.85 18.04 -7.34
N GLU A 259 -30.58 17.27 -6.29
CA GLU A 259 -30.81 15.81 -6.24
C GLU A 259 -32.28 15.46 -5.89
N GLU A 260 -33.01 16.36 -5.24
CA GLU A 260 -34.44 16.24 -4.91
C GLU A 260 -35.40 16.74 -6.01
N GLU A 261 -34.90 17.36 -7.09
CA GLU A 261 -35.77 17.71 -8.23
C GLU A 261 -36.27 16.42 -8.90
N PRO A 262 -37.59 16.12 -8.85
CA PRO A 262 -38.12 15.01 -9.61
C PRO A 262 -37.88 15.31 -11.09
N ILE A 263 -37.37 14.32 -11.82
CA ILE A 263 -37.54 14.25 -13.27
C ILE A 263 -39.05 14.14 -13.50
N VAL A 264 -39.74 15.28 -13.55
CA VAL A 264 -41.17 15.34 -13.86
C VAL A 264 -41.33 14.90 -15.32
N PRO A 265 -42.29 14.01 -15.61
CA PRO A 265 -42.42 13.28 -16.89
C PRO A 265 -42.64 14.14 -18.13
#